data_AF-A0A831Z715-F1
#
_entry.id   AF-A0A831Z715-F1
#
_cell.length_a   1.000
_cell.length_b   1.000
_cell.length_c   1.000
_cell.angle_alpha   90.00
_cell.angle_beta   90.00
_cell.angle_gamma   90.00
#
_symmetry.space_group_name_H-M   'P 1'
#
loop_
_entity.id
_entity.type
_entity.pdbx_description
1 polymer ?
#
loop_
_entity_poly.entity_id
_entity_poly.type
_entity_poly.pdbx_seq_one_letter_code
_entity_poly.pdbx_strand_id
1 'polypeptide(L)'
;MKNKPKLTETTLRIYTYMVLKRDWIGVRELQRELKLSSPGLASYHLTKLLEAGFVERSRDGKYRAKPEAGAEILKGFVQLGRLIIPRYAFY
;
A
#
# COMPACT_ATOMS: atom_id res chain seq x y z
N MET A 1 5.81 -21.94 -4.69
CA MET A 1 5.46 -20.52 -4.94
C MET A 1 4.58 -20.05 -3.78
N LYS A 2 5.01 -19.05 -3.00
CA LYS A 2 4.23 -18.58 -1.84
C LYS A 2 2.94 -17.91 -2.33
N ASN A 3 1.80 -18.45 -1.94
CA ASN A 3 0.47 -17.94 -2.29
C ASN A 3 0.31 -16.56 -1.63
N LYS A 4 0.39 -15.47 -2.42
CA LYS A 4 0.20 -14.11 -1.89
C LYS A 4 -1.31 -13.87 -1.67
N PRO A 5 -1.74 -13.36 -0.51
CA PRO A 5 -3.16 -13.14 -0.23
C PRO A 5 -3.76 -12.12 -1.22
N LYS A 6 -5.00 -12.37 -1.66
CA LYS A 6 -5.75 -11.45 -2.54
C LYS A 6 -6.00 -10.15 -1.78
N LEU A 7 -5.35 -9.06 -2.21
CA LEU A 7 -5.53 -7.75 -1.60
C LEU A 7 -6.91 -7.19 -1.98
N THR A 8 -7.64 -6.63 -1.01
CA THR A 8 -8.87 -5.88 -1.29
C THR A 8 -8.53 -4.55 -1.96
N GLU A 9 -9.52 -3.91 -2.58
CA GLU A 9 -9.37 -2.59 -3.20
C GLU A 9 -8.75 -1.56 -2.24
N THR A 10 -9.26 -1.47 -1.00
CA THR A 10 -8.71 -0.58 0.03
C THR A 10 -7.26 -0.90 0.38
N THR A 11 -6.92 -2.19 0.49
CA THR A 11 -5.56 -2.63 0.81
C THR A 11 -4.59 -2.25 -0.30
N LEU A 12 -4.99 -2.42 -1.56
CA LEU A 12 -4.21 -2.04 -2.72
C LEU A 12 -4.04 -0.51 -2.82
N ARG A 13 -5.12 0.25 -2.60
CA ARG A 13 -5.08 1.72 -2.57
C ARG A 13 -4.11 2.25 -1.51
N ILE A 14 -4.12 1.65 -0.30
CA ILE A 14 -3.16 1.98 0.77
C ILE A 14 -1.73 1.69 0.33
N TYR A 15 -1.48 0.49 -0.22
CA TYR A 15 -0.13 0.12 -0.65
C TYR A 15 0.41 1.04 -1.74
N THR A 16 -0.39 1.31 -2.78
CA THR A 16 -0.02 2.22 -3.88
C THR A 16 0.30 3.61 -3.35
N TYR A 17 -0.52 4.14 -2.43
CA TYR A 17 -0.25 5.44 -1.80
C TYR A 17 1.08 5.44 -1.03
N MET A 18 1.38 4.38 -0.27
CA MET A 18 2.65 4.28 0.47
C MET A 18 3.86 4.15 -0.45
N VAL A 19 3.75 3.42 -1.56
CA VAL A 19 4.79 3.32 -2.59
C VAL A 19 5.08 4.68 -3.21
N LEU A 20 4.04 5.49 -3.47
CA LEU A 20 4.18 6.85 -3.96
C LEU A 20 4.77 7.81 -2.94
N LYS A 21 4.32 7.73 -1.68
CA LYS A 21 4.77 8.60 -0.60
C LYS A 21 6.26 8.44 -0.29
N ARG A 22 6.80 7.22 -0.44
CA ARG A 22 8.23 6.88 -0.20
C ARG A 22 8.76 7.29 1.19
N ASP A 23 7.86 7.41 2.16
CA ASP A 23 8.18 7.82 3.53
C ASP A 23 7.41 6.98 4.56
N TRP A 24 7.80 7.08 5.82
CA TRP A 24 7.13 6.49 6.96
C TRP A 24 5.80 7.18 7.24
N ILE A 25 4.75 6.41 7.49
CA ILE A 25 3.42 6.93 7.80
C ILE A 25 2.80 6.26 9.03
N GLY A 26 2.20 7.07 9.91
CA GLY A 26 1.44 6.58 11.05
C GLY A 26 0.02 6.16 10.68
N VAL A 27 -0.62 5.32 11.50
CA VAL A 27 -2.00 4.82 11.27
C VAL A 27 -3.00 5.97 11.10
N ARG A 28 -3.00 6.95 12.02
CA ARG A 28 -3.92 8.10 11.98
C ARG A 28 -3.63 9.05 10.82
N GLU A 29 -2.35 9.18 10.44
CA GLU A 29 -1.96 9.98 9.30
C GLU A 29 -2.45 9.33 8.00
N LEU A 30 -2.22 8.03 7.82
CA LEU A 30 -2.72 7.27 6.67
C LEU A 30 -4.25 7.34 6.56
N GLN A 31 -4.95 7.21 7.70
CA GLN A 31 -6.40 7.33 7.76
C GLN A 31 -6.87 8.68 7.22
N ARG A 32 -6.25 9.80 7.62
CA ARG A 32 -6.61 11.14 7.17
C ARG A 32 -6.30 11.36 5.69
N GLU A 33 -5.10 11.00 5.26
CA GLU A 33 -4.63 11.17 3.87
C GLU A 33 -5.53 10.43 2.88
N LEU A 34 -5.97 9.21 3.22
CA LEU A 34 -6.81 8.39 2.34
C LEU A 34 -8.31 8.54 2.63
N LYS A 35 -8.71 9.39 3.58
CA LYS A 35 -10.09 9.59 4.03
C LYS A 35 -10.77 8.27 4.41
N LEU A 36 -10.05 7.39 5.10
CA LEU A 36 -10.60 6.12 5.59
C LEU A 36 -11.56 6.40 6.75
N SER A 37 -12.58 5.55 6.91
CA SER A 37 -13.65 5.76 7.87
C SER A 37 -13.21 5.73 9.34
N SER A 38 -12.11 5.03 9.65
CA SER A 38 -11.56 4.99 11.02
C SER A 38 -10.08 4.64 11.04
N PRO A 39 -9.35 5.00 12.13
CA PRO A 39 -7.97 4.54 12.34
C PRO A 39 -7.89 3.01 12.44
N GLY A 40 -8.93 2.35 12.96
CA GLY A 40 -9.01 0.90 13.04
C GLY A 40 -8.99 0.23 11.67
N LEU A 41 -9.71 0.79 10.69
CA LEU A 41 -9.69 0.29 9.31
C LEU A 41 -8.29 0.44 8.68
N ALA A 42 -7.63 1.57 8.90
CA ALA A 42 -6.25 1.78 8.44
C ALA A 42 -5.29 0.76 9.07
N SER A 43 -5.39 0.54 10.39
CA SER A 43 -4.57 -0.43 11.10
C SER A 43 -4.79 -1.85 10.59
N TYR A 44 -6.05 -2.25 10.36
CA TYR A 44 -6.40 -3.57 9.83
C TYR A 44 -5.70 -3.86 8.49
N HIS A 45 -5.75 -2.90 7.56
CA HIS A 45 -5.10 -3.06 6.26
C HIS A 45 -3.57 -3.00 6.34
N LEU A 46 -3.00 -2.16 7.22
CA LEU A 46 -1.55 -2.14 7.47
C LEU A 46 -1.05 -3.47 8.03
N THR A 47 -1.78 -4.09 8.95
CA THR A 47 -1.46 -5.42 9.48
C THR A 47 -1.46 -6.46 8.36
N LYS A 48 -2.48 -6.49 7.50
CA LYS A 48 -2.51 -7.39 6.33
C LYS A 48 -1.33 -7.21 5.39
N LEU A 49 -0.95 -5.95 5.11
CA LEU A 49 0.20 -5.65 4.27
C LEU A 49 1.52 -6.07 4.94
N LEU A 50 1.62 -5.93 6.26
CA LEU A 50 2.80 -6.32 7.03
C LEU A 50 2.98 -7.84 7.03
N GLU A 51 1.90 -8.59 7.31
CA GLU A 51 1.87 -10.06 7.27
C GLU A 51 2.21 -10.59 5.87
N ALA A 52 1.75 -9.91 4.82
CA ALA A 52 2.06 -10.25 3.44
C ALA A 52 3.47 -9.79 2.98
N GLY A 53 4.20 -9.04 3.81
CA GLY A 53 5.55 -8.57 3.54
C GLY A 53 5.66 -7.38 2.58
N PHE A 54 4.55 -6.70 2.28
CA PHE A 54 4.52 -5.54 1.38
C PHE A 54 4.90 -4.23 2.08
N VAL A 55 4.77 -4.17 3.40
CA VAL A 55 5.23 -3.03 4.20
C VAL A 55 6.14 -3.52 5.32
N GLU A 56 6.90 -2.61 5.90
CA GLU A 56 7.63 -2.80 7.14
C GLU A 56 7.17 -1.81 8.19
N ARG A 57 7.42 -2.14 9.46
CA ARG A 57 7.05 -1.32 10.62
C ARG A 57 8.30 -0.90 11.37
N SER A 58 8.42 0.39 11.66
CA SER A 58 9.50 0.96 12.45
C SER A 58 9.26 0.78 13.95
N ARG A 59 10.27 1.08 14.77
CA ARG A 59 10.19 1.01 16.23
C ARG A 59 9.17 1.99 16.84
N ASP A 60 8.96 3.14 16.21
CA ASP A 60 7.95 4.15 16.60
C ASP A 60 6.54 3.81 16.06
N GLY A 61 6.37 2.65 15.42
CA GLY A 61 5.08 2.15 14.98
C GLY A 61 4.54 2.78 13.69
N LYS A 62 5.39 3.47 12.93
CA LYS A 62 5.07 3.91 11.56
C LYS A 62 5.34 2.78 10.56
N TYR A 63 4.79 2.94 9.37
CA TYR A 63 4.89 1.94 8.31
C TYR A 63 5.49 2.54 7.04
N ARG A 64 6.24 1.74 6.28
CA ARG A 64 6.79 2.11 4.98
C ARG A 64 6.57 0.98 3.98
N ALA A 65 6.30 1.32 2.72
CA ALA A 65 6.18 0.32 1.67
C ALA A 65 7.54 -0.29 1.30
N LYS A 66 7.51 -1.57 0.90
CA LYS A 66 8.60 -2.32 0.29
C LYS A 66 8.26 -2.56 -1.19
N PRO A 67 8.63 -1.66 -2.12
CA PRO A 67 8.27 -1.78 -3.53
C PRO A 67 8.75 -3.08 -4.18
N GLU A 68 9.91 -3.57 -3.77
CA GLU A 68 10.51 -4.82 -4.26
C GLU A 68 9.64 -6.05 -3.93
N ALA A 69 8.93 -6.05 -2.80
CA ALA A 69 8.02 -7.13 -2.43
C ALA A 69 6.71 -7.12 -3.25
N GLY A 70 6.33 -5.95 -3.78
CA GLY A 70 5.16 -5.72 -4.61
C GLY A 70 5.40 -5.65 -6.10
N ALA A 71 6.60 -5.99 -6.59
CA ALA A 71 6.95 -5.88 -8.00
C ALA A 71 5.90 -6.50 -8.94
N GLU A 72 5.33 -7.67 -8.59
CA GLU A 72 4.27 -8.33 -9.37
C GLU A 72 2.96 -7.52 -9.42
N ILE A 73 2.59 -6.86 -8.33
CA ILE A 73 1.40 -6.00 -8.25
C ILE A 73 1.66 -4.71 -9.03
N LEU A 74 2.85 -4.13 -8.88
CA LEU A 74 3.28 -2.90 -9.55
C LEU A 74 3.51 -3.10 -11.06
N LYS A 75 3.78 -4.33 -11.54
CA LYS A 75 3.73 -4.67 -12.98
C LYS A 75 2.35 -4.43 -13.60
N GLY A 76 1.29 -4.34 -12.82
CA GLY A 76 -0.04 -3.95 -13.30
C GLY A 76 -0.25 -2.44 -13.37
N PHE A 77 0.73 -1.62 -12.99
CA PHE A 77 0.60 -0.15 -12.96
C PHE A 77 1.76 0.49 -13.75
N VAL A 78 1.49 1.64 -14.36
CA VAL A 78 2.48 2.50 -15.01
C VAL A 78 2.41 3.86 -14.34
N GLN A 79 3.56 4.34 -13.88
CA GLN A 79 3.68 5.70 -13.43
C GLN A 79 4.02 6.58 -14.65
N LEU A 80 3.12 7.50 -14.99
CA LEU A 80 3.34 8.52 -16.01
C LEU A 80 3.41 9.89 -15.32
N GLY A 81 4.64 10.39 -15.11
CA GLY A 81 4.88 11.61 -14.33
C GLY A 81 4.41 11.47 -12.86
N ARG A 82 3.44 12.29 -12.45
CA ARG A 82 2.81 12.25 -11.10
C ARG A 82 1.59 11.32 -11.02
N LEU A 83 1.14 10.75 -12.13
CA LEU A 83 -0.07 9.94 -12.21
C LEU A 83 0.27 8.44 -12.23
N ILE A 84 -0.43 7.63 -11.43
CA ILE A 84 -0.39 6.17 -11.53
C ILE A 84 -1.62 5.71 -12.28
N ILE A 85 -1.42 5.08 -13.43
CA ILE A 85 -2.48 4.51 -14.25
C ILE A 85 -2.32 2.98 -14.22
N PRO A 86 -3.40 2.22 -14.00
CA PRO A 86 -3.35 0.78 -14.17
C PRO A 86 -3.08 0.40 -15.64
N ARG A 87 -2.20 -0.55 -15.92
CA ARG A 87 -1.84 -1.01 -17.28
C ARG A 87 -3.03 -1.51 -18.09
N TYR A 88 -4.05 -2.05 -17.43
CA TYR A 88 -5.28 -2.48 -18.10
C TYR A 88 -6.12 -1.32 -18.63
N ALA A 89 -5.85 -0.06 -18.26
CA ALA A 89 -6.51 1.10 -18.87
C ALA A 89 -5.95 1.44 -20.26
N PHE A 90 -4.89 0.76 -20.71
CA PHE A 90 -4.27 0.93 -22.02
C PHE A 90 -4.64 -0.19 -23.02
N TYR A 91 -5.61 -1.05 -22.66
CA TYR A 91 -6.18 -2.08 -23.53
C TYR A 91 -7.67 -1.84 -23.75
#